data_AF-A0AB37MQQ8-F1
#
_entry.id   AF-A0AB37MQQ8-F1
#
_cell.length_a   1.000
_cell.length_b   1.000
_cell.length_c   1.000
_cell.angle_alpha   90.00
_cell.angle_beta   90.00
_cell.angle_gamma   90.00
#
_symmetry.space_group_name_H-M   'P 1'
#
loop_
_entity.id
_entity.type
_entity.pdbx_description
1 polymer ?
#
loop_
_entity_poly.entity_id
_entity_poly.type
_entity_poly.pdbx_seq_one_letter_code
_entity_poly.pdbx_strand_id
1 'polypeptide(L)'
;MNRSEAKMIAEELHKFIRNDVRKAVTEITTAETEEYLSAKQAAVFLGWKLQTLYNRIHDIPHTKNGKSLIFTKSVLRKFMERK
;
A
#
# COMPACT_ATOMS: atom_id res chain seq x y z
N MET A 1 21.21 16.72 -33.73
CA MET A 1 20.81 15.41 -33.18
C MET A 1 21.46 14.32 -34.01
N ASN A 2 22.42 13.60 -33.44
CA ASN A 2 23.09 12.47 -34.07
C ASN A 2 22.47 11.13 -33.62
N ARG A 3 22.82 10.03 -34.32
CA ARG A 3 22.28 8.69 -34.02
C ARG A 3 22.56 8.23 -32.58
N SER A 4 23.68 8.64 -32.00
CA SER A 4 24.04 8.27 -30.63
C SER A 4 23.16 8.98 -29.60
N GLU A 5 22.91 10.28 -29.78
CA GLU A 5 21.98 11.07 -28.97
C GLU A 5 20.55 10.51 -29.08
N ALA A 6 20.11 10.18 -30.31
CA ALA A 6 18.80 9.58 -30.54
C ALA A 6 18.64 8.24 -29.81
N LYS A 7 19.69 7.39 -29.84
CA LYS A 7 19.70 6.10 -29.14
C LYS A 7 19.64 6.28 -27.62
N MET A 8 20.43 7.21 -27.07
CA MET A 8 20.45 7.49 -25.63
C MET A 8 19.08 7.97 -25.13
N ILE A 9 18.45 8.91 -25.85
CA ILE A 9 17.11 9.42 -25.53
C ILE A 9 16.07 8.29 -25.57
N ALA A 10 16.11 7.43 -26.59
CA ALA A 10 15.19 6.30 -26.70
C ALA A 10 15.34 5.30 -25.54
N GLU A 11 16.59 5.02 -25.12
CA GLU A 11 16.87 4.13 -24.00
C GLU A 11 16.38 4.70 -22.66
N GLU A 12 16.57 6.00 -22.42
CA GLU A 12 16.03 6.67 -21.23
C GLU A 12 14.50 6.71 -21.24
N LEU A 13 13.89 7.09 -22.37
CA LEU A 13 12.43 7.11 -22.51
C LEU A 13 11.82 5.73 -22.23
N HIS A 14 12.42 4.68 -22.78
CA HIS A 14 11.96 3.31 -22.53
C HIS A 14 12.12 2.90 -21.05
N LYS A 15 13.17 3.35 -20.35
CA LYS A 15 13.30 3.13 -18.90
C LYS A 15 12.19 3.85 -18.13
N PHE A 16 11.88 5.11 -18.47
CA PHE A 16 10.80 5.87 -17.82
C PHE A 16 9.45 5.18 -18.03
N ILE A 17 9.11 4.86 -19.29
CA ILE A 17 7.86 4.16 -19.61
C ILE A 17 7.76 2.84 -18.85
N ARG A 18 8.83 2.04 -18.82
CA ARG A 18 8.84 0.76 -18.09
C ARG A 18 8.59 0.95 -16.59
N ASN A 19 9.18 1.99 -15.98
CA ASN A 19 8.99 2.27 -14.56
C ASN A 19 7.57 2.76 -14.27
N ASP A 20 7.01 3.62 -15.12
CA ASP A 20 5.64 4.11 -14.99
C ASP A 20 4.63 2.97 -15.14
N VAL A 21 4.82 2.09 -16.13
CA VAL A 21 3.97 0.90 -16.31
C VAL A 21 4.05 -0.01 -15.09
N ARG A 22 5.25 -0.28 -14.55
CA ARG A 22 5.40 -1.09 -13.33
C ARG A 22 4.69 -0.48 -12.14
N LYS A 23 4.81 0.83 -11.96
CA LYS A 23 4.14 1.56 -10.88
C LYS A 23 2.62 1.48 -11.03
N ALA A 24 2.09 1.78 -12.21
CA ALA A 24 0.66 1.70 -12.50
C ALA A 24 0.10 0.29 -12.28
N VAL A 25 0.78 -0.75 -12.78
CA VAL A 25 0.37 -2.14 -12.56
C VAL A 25 0.37 -2.49 -11.08
N THR A 26 1.40 -2.08 -10.33
CA THR A 26 1.47 -2.34 -8.88
C THR A 26 0.33 -1.65 -8.15
N GLU A 27 0.01 -0.40 -8.49
CA GLU A 27 -1.09 0.35 -7.90
C GLU A 27 -2.45 -0.29 -8.22
N ILE A 28 -2.68 -0.71 -9.47
CA ILE A 28 -3.91 -1.41 -9.88
C ILE A 28 -4.05 -2.74 -9.13
N THR A 29 -3.01 -3.57 -9.13
CA THR A 29 -3.05 -4.85 -8.41
C THR A 29 -3.28 -4.65 -6.91
N THR A 30 -2.64 -3.64 -6.31
CA THR A 30 -2.84 -3.32 -4.89
C THR A 30 -4.29 -2.92 -4.64
N ALA A 31 -4.88 -2.06 -5.48
CA ALA A 31 -6.25 -1.60 -5.32
C ALA A 31 -7.29 -2.72 -5.55
N GLU A 32 -7.12 -3.55 -6.58
CA GLU A 32 -8.03 -4.65 -6.91
C GLU A 32 -7.99 -5.79 -5.88
N THR A 33 -6.84 -6.00 -5.23
CA THR A 33 -6.67 -7.04 -4.19
C THR A 33 -6.74 -6.50 -2.77
N GLU A 34 -7.07 -5.22 -2.60
CA GLU A 34 -7.06 -4.58 -1.29
C GLU A 34 -8.17 -5.15 -0.41
N GLU A 35 -7.77 -5.67 0.75
CA GLU A 35 -8.71 -6.24 1.70
C GLU A 35 -8.96 -5.24 2.84
N TYR A 36 -10.22 -4.87 2.98
CA TYR A 36 -10.70 -4.04 4.08
C TYR A 36 -11.10 -4.91 5.26
N LEU A 37 -10.50 -4.65 6.41
CA LEU A 37 -10.68 -5.39 7.64
C LEU A 37 -11.47 -4.56 8.65
N SER A 38 -12.40 -5.22 9.35
CA SER A 38 -12.98 -4.69 10.58
C SER A 38 -11.96 -4.67 11.72
N ALA A 39 -12.25 -3.94 12.81
CA ALA A 39 -11.41 -3.96 14.01
C ALA A 39 -11.11 -5.37 14.54
N LYS A 40 -12.09 -6.28 14.49
CA LYS A 40 -11.90 -7.68 14.92
C LYS A 40 -10.93 -8.42 14.01
N GLN A 41 -11.08 -8.30 12.70
CA GLN A 41 -10.18 -8.94 11.73
C GLN A 41 -8.78 -8.34 11.78
N ALA A 42 -8.66 -7.02 11.92
CA ALA A 42 -7.38 -6.33 12.10
C ALA A 42 -6.65 -6.79 13.37
N ALA A 43 -7.37 -6.97 14.49
CA ALA A 43 -6.78 -7.48 15.72
C ALA A 43 -6.22 -8.90 15.53
N VAL A 44 -6.98 -9.78 14.86
CA VAL A 44 -6.53 -11.13 14.51
C VAL A 44 -5.29 -11.08 13.60
N PHE A 45 -5.31 -10.21 12.58
CA PHE A 45 -4.20 -10.05 11.64
C PHE A 45 -2.91 -9.59 12.34
N LEU A 46 -3.02 -8.67 13.30
CA LEU A 46 -1.89 -8.17 14.10
C LEU A 46 -1.47 -9.12 15.24
N GLY A 47 -2.21 -10.21 15.48
CA GLY A 47 -1.98 -11.11 16.61
C GLY A 47 -2.32 -10.47 17.98
N TRP A 48 -3.20 -9.47 18.01
CA TRP A 48 -3.56 -8.73 19.22
C TRP A 48 -4.94 -9.12 19.75
N LYS A 49 -5.16 -8.94 21.05
CA LYS A 49 -6.51 -8.91 21.61
C LYS A 49 -7.25 -7.68 21.07
N LEU A 50 -8.56 -7.82 20.81
CA LEU A 50 -9.38 -6.71 20.30
C LEU A 50 -9.31 -5.46 21.20
N GLN A 51 -9.32 -5.65 22.52
CA GLN A 51 -9.16 -4.55 23.47
C GLN A 51 -7.82 -3.82 23.32
N THR A 52 -6.73 -4.56 23.08
CA THR A 52 -5.40 -3.97 22.86
C THR A 52 -5.39 -3.12 21.59
N LEU A 53 -6.07 -3.57 20.53
CA LEU A 53 -6.22 -2.78 19.31
C LEU A 53 -6.93 -1.44 19.58
N TYR A 54 -8.04 -1.45 20.33
CA TYR A 54 -8.74 -0.22 20.70
C TYR A 54 -7.89 0.71 21.58
N ASN A 55 -7.17 0.16 22.57
CA ASN A 55 -6.31 0.93 23.45
C ASN A 55 -5.16 1.63 22.68
N ARG A 56 -4.74 1.04 21.55
CA ARG A 56 -3.64 1.55 20.71
C ARG A 56 -4.14 2.16 19.41
N ILE A 57 -5.40 2.53 19.31
CA ILE A 57 -5.98 2.95 18.02
C ILE A 57 -5.30 4.19 17.43
N HIS A 58 -4.73 5.05 18.28
CA HIS A 58 -3.96 6.22 17.84
C HIS A 58 -2.59 5.87 17.26
N ASP A 59 -2.04 4.70 17.58
CA ASP A 59 -0.75 4.22 17.06
C ASP A 59 -0.90 3.49 15.71
N ILE A 60 -2.11 3.00 15.40
CA ILE A 60 -2.36 2.10 14.27
C ILE A 60 -3.04 2.88 13.14
N PRO A 61 -2.55 2.77 11.89
CA PRO A 61 -3.21 3.41 10.76
C PRO A 61 -4.60 2.81 10.51
N HIS A 62 -5.60 3.68 10.43
CA HIS A 62 -7.00 3.31 10.23
C HIS A 62 -7.78 4.47 9.60
N THR A 63 -8.95 4.15 9.06
CA THR A 63 -9.93 5.13 8.58
C THR A 63 -11.23 4.97 9.35
N LYS A 64 -11.91 6.09 9.65
CA LYS A 64 -13.25 6.06 10.24
C LYS A 64 -14.31 6.14 9.15
N ASN A 65 -15.23 5.19 9.13
CA ASN A 65 -16.45 5.24 8.32
C ASN A 65 -17.66 5.25 9.27
N GLY A 66 -18.13 6.46 9.59
CA GLY A 66 -19.14 6.67 10.63
C GLY A 66 -18.63 6.18 12.00
N LYS A 67 -19.32 5.20 12.58
CA LYS A 67 -18.95 4.59 13.88
C LYS A 67 -17.95 3.44 13.75
N SER A 68 -17.66 2.98 12.53
CA SER A 68 -16.82 1.81 12.28
C SER A 68 -15.38 2.23 11.95
N LEU A 69 -14.43 1.46 12.50
CA LEU A 69 -13.02 1.54 12.12
C LEU A 69 -12.77 0.55 10.99
N ILE A 70 -12.24 1.08 9.88
CA ILE A 70 -11.84 0.33 8.70
C ILE A 70 -10.32 0.30 8.66
N PHE A 71 -9.76 -0.87 8.43
CA PHE A 71 -8.32 -1.07 8.30
C PHE A 71 -8.00 -1.65 6.94
N THR A 72 -6.95 -1.15 6.33
CA THR A 72 -6.47 -1.62 5.04
C THR A 72 -5.34 -2.63 5.29
N LYS A 73 -5.47 -3.85 4.77
CA LYS A 73 -4.52 -4.94 5.06
C LYS A 73 -3.11 -4.61 4.59
N SER A 74 -2.94 -3.97 3.43
CA SER A 74 -1.64 -3.53 2.94
C SER A 74 -0.97 -2.51 3.88
N VAL A 75 -1.75 -1.58 4.43
CA VAL A 75 -1.27 -0.53 5.35
C VAL A 75 -0.88 -1.14 6.69
N LEU A 76 -1.67 -2.08 7.21
CA LEU A 76 -1.31 -2.83 8.43
C LEU A 76 -0.03 -3.64 8.24
N ARG A 77 0.18 -4.25 7.08
CA ARG A 77 1.44 -4.96 6.76
C ARG A 77 2.64 -4.01 6.80
N LYS A 78 2.55 -2.87 6.12
CA LYS A 78 3.60 -1.83 6.14
C LYS A 78 3.85 -1.29 7.56
N PHE A 79 2.83 -1.22 8.41
CA PHE A 79 2.98 -0.84 9.80
C PHE A 79 3.78 -1.88 10.60
N MET A 80 3.60 -3.17 10.33
CA MET A 80 4.38 -4.24 10.98
C MET A 80 5.85 -4.23 10.56
N GLU A 81 6.14 -3.90 9.29
CA GLU A 81 7.50 -3.84 8.74
C GLU A 81 8.35 -2.66 9.27
N ARG A 82 7.71 -1.66 9.90
CA ARG A 82 8.38 -0.48 10.46
C ARG A 82 8.83 -0.64 11.91
N LYS A 83 8.46 -1.74 12.58
CA LYS A 83 8.88 -2.07 13.95
C LYS A 83 10.04 -3.03 13.94
#